data_AF-A0A7V4T689-F1
#
_entry.id   AF-A0A7V4T689-F1
#
_cell.length_a   1.000
_cell.length_b   1.000
_cell.length_c   1.000
_cell.angle_alpha   90.00
_cell.angle_beta   90.00
_cell.angle_gamma   90.00
#
_symmetry.space_group_name_H-M   'P 1'
#
loop_
_entity.id
_entity.type
_entity.pdbx_description
1 polymer ?
#
loop_
_entity_poly.entity_id
_entity_poly.type
_entity_poly.pdbx_seq_one_letter_code
_entity_poly.pdbx_strand_id
1 'polypeptide(L)'
;LHFGSEITIEQKDFQDIETIENSVIVTNPPYGIRMGKDQNLNKFYQNFGLFLKNNCKKSTAFVYFGEPKYIKKVPLSPSWKRPLKIGGLDGKLVKYELY
;
A
#
# COMPACT_ATOMS: atom_id res chain seq x y z
N LEU A 1 2.00 -26.49 -3.88
CA LEU A 1 0.90 -25.51 -3.70
C LEU A 1 0.02 -25.58 -4.94
N HIS A 2 -1.25 -26.00 -4.80
CA HIS A 2 -2.13 -26.30 -5.94
C HIS A 2 -2.42 -25.12 -6.88
N PHE A 3 -2.17 -23.87 -6.46
CA PHE A 3 -2.37 -22.65 -7.24
C PHE A 3 -1.08 -21.87 -7.50
N GLY A 4 0.10 -22.44 -7.21
CA GLY A 4 1.36 -21.72 -7.32
C GLY A 4 1.68 -21.23 -8.74
N SER A 5 1.21 -21.95 -9.76
CA SER A 5 1.36 -21.58 -11.18
C SER A 5 0.45 -20.42 -11.61
N GLU A 6 -0.56 -20.06 -10.81
CA GLU A 6 -1.46 -18.94 -11.09
C GLU A 6 -0.96 -17.63 -10.44
N ILE A 7 0.18 -17.69 -9.72
CA ILE A 7 0.77 -16.54 -9.04
C ILE A 7 2.03 -16.13 -9.79
N THR A 8 1.96 -15.00 -10.48
CA THR A 8 3.15 -14.35 -11.02
C THR A 8 3.91 -13.64 -9.91
N ILE A 9 5.20 -13.93 -9.79
CA ILE A 9 6.11 -13.28 -8.84
C ILE A 9 7.17 -12.53 -9.61
N GLU A 10 7.28 -11.24 -9.36
CA GLU A 10 8.26 -10.36 -9.98
C GLU A 10 8.97 -9.54 -8.90
N GLN A 11 10.28 -9.36 -9.07
CA GLN A 11 11.05 -8.39 -8.29
C GLN A 11 11.06 -7.07 -9.04
N LYS A 12 10.38 -6.06 -8.50
CA LYS A 12 10.21 -4.77 -9.17
C LYS A 12 9.96 -3.65 -8.15
N ASP A 13 10.44 -2.43 -8.43
CA ASP A 13 9.95 -1.25 -7.72
C ASP A 13 8.51 -0.97 -8.18
N PHE A 14 7.61 -0.63 -7.27
CA PHE A 14 6.23 -0.33 -7.64
C PHE A 14 6.14 0.83 -8.64
N GLN A 15 7.12 1.74 -8.64
CA GLN A 15 7.21 2.87 -9.57
C GLN A 15 7.44 2.43 -11.02
N ASP A 16 8.00 1.23 -11.23
CA ASP A 16 8.27 0.70 -12.57
C ASP A 16 7.07 -0.09 -13.11
N ILE A 17 6.03 -0.35 -12.31
CA ILE A 17 4.83 -1.05 -12.75
C ILE A 17 4.03 -0.10 -13.66
N GLU A 18 3.74 -0.53 -14.89
CA GLU A 18 3.06 0.33 -15.88
C GLU A 18 1.66 0.74 -15.42
N THR A 19 0.76 -0.23 -15.25
CA THR A 19 -0.63 0.02 -14.84
C THR A 19 -1.25 -1.18 -14.12
N ILE A 20 -2.13 -0.90 -13.16
CA ILE A 20 -2.95 -1.89 -12.45
C ILE A 20 -4.41 -1.39 -12.42
N GLU A 21 -5.16 -1.67 -13.47
CA GLU A 21 -6.55 -1.23 -13.58
C GLU A 21 -7.57 -2.33 -13.25
N ASN A 22 -8.80 -1.92 -12.90
CA ASN A 22 -9.94 -2.83 -12.67
C ASN A 22 -9.64 -3.98 -11.69
N SER A 23 -8.84 -3.69 -10.66
CA SER A 23 -8.25 -4.70 -9.79
C SER A 23 -8.48 -4.41 -8.30
N VAL A 24 -8.28 -5.43 -7.47
CA VAL A 24 -8.17 -5.27 -6.01
C VAL A 24 -6.71 -5.34 -5.63
N ILE A 25 -6.18 -4.24 -5.07
CA ILE A 25 -4.81 -4.14 -4.60
C ILE A 25 -4.82 -4.36 -3.09
N VAL A 26 -4.07 -5.34 -2.61
CA VAL A 26 -3.86 -5.56 -1.17
C VAL A 26 -2.38 -5.47 -0.90
N THR A 27 -1.98 -4.60 0.02
CA THR A 27 -0.56 -4.43 0.33
C THR A 27 -0.31 -4.11 1.80
N ASN A 28 0.85 -4.55 2.25
CA ASN A 28 1.43 -4.26 3.55
C ASN A 28 2.76 -3.52 3.33
N PRO A 29 2.73 -2.20 3.04
CA PRO A 29 3.94 -1.44 2.78
C PRO A 29 4.82 -1.36 4.04
N PRO A 30 6.11 -1.05 3.89
CA PRO A 30 7.03 -1.03 5.02
C PRO A 30 6.64 0.03 6.06
N TYR A 31 6.80 -0.33 7.33
CA TYR A 31 6.58 0.53 8.49
C TYR A 31 7.76 0.41 9.48
N GLY A 32 7.94 1.42 10.33
CA GLY A 32 9.09 1.55 11.21
C GLY A 32 9.13 0.47 12.29
N ILE A 33 10.29 -0.20 12.37
CA ILE A 33 11.01 -0.83 13.50
C ILE A 33 12.24 -1.57 12.93
N ARG A 34 12.20 -2.02 11.66
CA ARG A 34 13.28 -2.78 11.00
C ARG A 34 13.95 -2.07 9.81
N MET A 35 13.52 -0.86 9.49
CA MET A 35 14.08 -0.07 8.39
C MET A 35 15.19 0.81 8.96
N GLY A 36 16.40 0.73 8.41
CA GLY A 36 17.55 1.54 8.84
C GLY A 36 17.26 3.04 8.82
N LYS A 37 18.11 3.83 9.49
CA LYS A 37 17.96 5.28 9.72
C LYS A 37 17.76 6.13 8.45
N ASP A 38 18.02 5.57 7.27
CA ASP A 38 18.12 6.30 6.00
C ASP A 38 16.88 6.24 5.09
N GLN A 39 15.81 5.53 5.47
CA GLN A 39 14.62 5.43 4.63
C GLN A 39 13.58 6.51 4.95
N ASN A 40 13.40 7.45 4.01
CA ASN A 40 12.36 8.48 4.11
C ASN A 40 10.98 7.90 3.79
N LEU A 41 10.36 7.24 4.78
CA LEU A 41 9.01 6.69 4.69
C LEU A 41 7.96 7.74 4.29
N ASN A 42 8.15 9.02 4.64
CA ASN A 42 7.22 10.06 4.20
C ASN A 42 7.22 10.19 2.66
N LYS A 43 8.42 10.23 2.04
CA LYS A 43 8.55 10.29 0.58
C LYS A 43 8.02 9.01 -0.08
N PHE A 44 8.31 7.85 0.52
CA PHE A 44 7.75 6.58 0.04
C PHE A 44 6.22 6.61 -0.03
N TYR A 45 5.54 6.98 1.06
CA TYR A 45 4.06 7.01 1.09
C TYR A 45 3.45 8.09 0.18
N GLN A 46 4.17 9.20 -0.03
CA GLN A 46 3.78 10.19 -1.04
C GLN A 46 3.83 9.59 -2.45
N ASN A 47 4.98 9.03 -2.84
CA ASN A 47 5.16 8.40 -4.16
C ASN A 47 4.18 7.24 -4.37
N PHE A 48 3.98 6.41 -3.34
CA PHE A 48 3.06 5.29 -3.36
C PHE A 48 1.61 5.74 -3.61
N GLY A 49 1.15 6.81 -2.94
CA GLY A 49 -0.19 7.32 -3.22
C GLY A 49 -0.33 7.98 -4.60
N LEU A 50 0.73 8.60 -5.12
CA LEU A 50 0.74 9.10 -6.51
C LEU A 50 0.66 7.95 -7.52
N PHE A 51 1.39 6.85 -7.29
CA PHE A 51 1.29 5.64 -8.10
C PHE A 51 -0.12 5.05 -8.08
N LEU A 52 -0.71 4.89 -6.88
CA LEU A 52 -2.10 4.42 -6.76
C LEU A 52 -3.08 5.34 -7.51
N LYS A 53 -2.89 6.66 -7.43
CA LYS A 53 -3.74 7.63 -8.12
C LYS A 53 -3.60 7.57 -9.64
N ASN A 54 -2.38 7.48 -10.14
CA ASN A 54 -2.09 7.70 -11.57
C ASN A 54 -2.10 6.40 -12.38
N ASN A 55 -1.65 5.30 -11.78
CA ASN A 55 -1.39 4.03 -12.47
C ASN A 55 -2.38 2.92 -12.04
N CYS A 56 -3.19 3.13 -11.00
CA CYS A 56 -4.08 2.11 -10.47
C CYS A 56 -5.57 2.48 -10.58
N LYS A 57 -6.01 3.06 -11.70
CA LYS A 57 -7.37 3.57 -11.87
C LYS A 57 -8.43 2.46 -11.93
N LYS A 58 -9.67 2.82 -11.60
CA LYS A 58 -10.83 1.90 -11.52
C LYS A 58 -10.61 0.71 -10.58
N SER A 59 -9.63 0.83 -9.67
CA SER A 59 -9.25 -0.22 -8.73
C SER A 59 -9.67 0.15 -7.31
N THR A 60 -9.64 -0.84 -6.42
CA THR A 60 -9.75 -0.63 -4.98
C THR A 60 -8.46 -1.04 -4.30
N ALA A 61 -7.87 -0.16 -3.50
CA ALA A 61 -6.67 -0.49 -2.73
C ALA A 61 -6.98 -0.63 -1.24
N PHE A 62 -6.55 -1.74 -0.65
CA PHE A 62 -6.53 -2.01 0.79
C PHE A 62 -5.08 -1.99 1.26
N VAL A 63 -4.75 -0.96 2.03
CA VAL A 63 -3.37 -0.71 2.48
C VAL A 63 -3.32 -0.84 4.00
N TYR A 64 -2.47 -1.73 4.49
CA TYR A 64 -2.19 -1.81 5.92
C TYR A 64 -1.16 -0.75 6.33
N PHE A 65 -1.42 -0.06 7.42
CA PHE A 65 -0.49 0.87 8.05
C PHE A 65 -0.21 0.41 9.47
N GLY A 66 1.00 -0.11 9.70
CA GLY A 66 1.49 -0.42 11.05
C GLY A 66 1.64 0.82 11.93
N GLU A 67 1.94 1.97 11.33
CA GLU A 67 1.98 3.27 11.99
C GLU A 67 0.94 4.23 11.36
N PRO A 68 -0.21 4.48 12.02
CA PRO A 68 -1.31 5.28 11.46
C PRO A 68 -0.94 6.71 11.02
N LYS A 69 0.20 7.26 11.48
CA LYS A 69 0.70 8.58 11.07
C LYS A 69 0.96 8.69 9.56
N TYR A 70 1.34 7.59 8.91
CA TYR A 70 1.65 7.57 7.47
C TYR A 70 0.42 7.63 6.57
N ILE A 71 -0.78 7.37 7.10
CA ILE A 71 -2.03 7.54 6.35
C ILE A 71 -2.14 8.98 5.83
N LYS A 72 -1.69 9.97 6.62
CA LYS A 72 -1.71 11.39 6.23
C LYS A 72 -0.66 11.76 5.17
N LYS A 73 0.25 10.85 4.82
CA LYS A 73 1.31 11.06 3.82
C LYS A 73 0.91 10.56 2.45
N VAL A 74 -0.13 9.73 2.36
CA VAL A 74 -0.71 9.27 1.10
C VAL A 74 -1.63 10.38 0.54
N PRO A 75 -1.37 10.92 -0.66
CA PRO A 75 -2.19 11.96 -1.30
C PRO A 75 -3.52 11.44 -1.86
N LEU A 76 -4.25 10.65 -1.07
CA LEU A 76 -5.55 10.08 -1.40
C LEU A 76 -6.47 10.17 -0.19
N SER A 77 -7.77 10.39 -0.44
CA SER A 77 -8.80 10.35 0.59
C SER A 77 -9.24 8.91 0.86
N PRO A 78 -9.09 8.40 2.09
CA PRO A 78 -9.60 7.08 2.44
C PRO A 78 -11.13 7.02 2.37
N SER A 79 -11.69 5.95 1.79
CA SER A 79 -13.13 5.69 1.84
C SER A 79 -13.55 5.06 3.17
N TRP A 80 -12.68 4.26 3.80
CA TRP A 80 -12.82 3.87 5.20
C TRP A 80 -11.49 3.47 5.87
N LYS A 81 -11.49 3.44 7.21
CA LYS A 81 -10.37 2.98 8.06
C LYS A 81 -10.90 2.04 9.16
N ARG A 82 -10.32 0.85 9.33
CA ARG A 82 -10.63 -0.05 10.46
C ARG A 82 -9.36 -0.36 11.25
N PRO A 83 -9.45 -0.44 12.59
CA PRO A 83 -8.36 -0.96 13.41
C PRO A 83 -7.97 -2.38 12.97
N LEU A 84 -6.66 -2.63 12.86
CA LEU A 84 -6.13 -3.97 12.61
C LEU A 84 -4.81 -4.13 13.37
N LYS A 85 -4.82 -5.01 14.38
CA LYS A 85 -3.65 -5.29 15.20
C LYS A 85 -2.84 -6.42 14.60
N ILE A 86 -1.55 -6.19 14.34
CA ILE A 86 -0.63 -7.20 13.81
C ILE A 86 0.68 -7.08 14.59
N GLY A 87 1.15 -8.19 15.19
CA GLY A 87 2.47 -8.24 15.84
C GLY A 87 2.71 -7.16 16.91
N GLY A 88 1.68 -6.82 17.69
CA GLY A 88 1.76 -5.80 18.74
C GLY A 88 1.58 -4.35 18.26
N LEU A 89 1.40 -4.12 16.96
CA LEU A 89 1.13 -2.79 16.41
C LEU A 89 -0.37 -2.49 16.40
N ASP A 90 -0.75 -1.32 16.91
CA ASP A 90 -2.11 -0.76 16.77
C ASP A 90 -2.29 -0.10 15.40
N GLY A 91 -2.15 -0.92 14.35
CA GLY A 91 -2.25 -0.50 12.96
C GLY A 91 -3.69 -0.29 12.47
N LYS A 92 -3.81 0.11 11.20
CA LYS A 92 -5.09 0.29 10.51
C LYS A 92 -5.06 -0.31 9.11
N LEU A 93 -6.14 -0.97 8.72
CA LEU A 93 -6.43 -1.26 7.32
C LEU A 93 -7.24 -0.10 6.74
N VAL A 94 -6.80 0.41 5.59
CA VAL A 94 -7.37 1.59 4.95
C VAL A 94 -7.79 1.26 3.53
N LYS A 95 -9.02 1.60 3.16
CA LYS A 95 -9.53 1.46 1.78
C LYS A 95 -9.40 2.79 1.04
N TYR A 96 -8.95 2.70 -0.21
CA TYR A 96 -8.97 3.78 -1.20
C TYR A 96 -9.76 3.32 -2.42
N GLU A 97 -10.69 4.16 -2.87
CA GLU A 97 -11.35 4.00 -4.17
C GLU A 97 -10.61 4.86 -5.18
N LEU A 98 -10.13 4.24 -6.26
CA LEU A 98 -9.24 4.86 -7.24
C LEU A 98 -10.03 5.12 -8.51
N TYR A 99 -10.39 6.38 -8.76
CA TYR A 99 -11.17 6.81 -9.92
C TYR A 99 -10.27 7.25 -11.08
#